data_AF-A0AAD4P3H9-F1
#
_entry.id   AF-A0AAD4P3H9-F1
#
_cell.length_a   1.000
_cell.length_b   1.000
_cell.length_c   1.000
_cell.angle_alpha   90.00
_cell.angle_beta   90.00
_cell.angle_gamma   90.00
#
_symmetry.space_group_name_H-M   'P 1'
#
loop_
_entity.id
_entity.type
_entity.pdbx_description
1 polymer ?
#
loop_
_entity_poly.entity_id
_entity_poly.type
_entity_poly.pdbx_seq_one_letter_code
_entity_poly.pdbx_strand_id
1 'polypeptide(L)'
;MSSAEILHHTAVFLSEILSQAELRHHLHSTFLKRLPTALVKPLTFVFQTIENAISTSSPSIRSSSLRLAEKLLLSNPSNPFSSFLLSLVYHLSHRGVDASLSLLDVFEREPSLSSHFCFKNCIWFISLRSLNGTTRRDPRFFPLFPSCALVMTATKNQSF
;
A
#
# COMPACT_ATOMS: atom_id res chain seq x y z
N MET A 1 -13.37 -9.97 10.55
CA MET A 1 -11.96 -9.62 10.76
C MET A 1 -11.84 -8.91 12.09
N SER A 2 -10.89 -9.35 12.91
CA SER A 2 -10.43 -8.61 14.09
C SER A 2 -9.38 -7.58 13.69
N SER A 3 -9.16 -6.58 14.55
CA SER A 3 -8.06 -5.62 14.37
C SER A 3 -6.70 -6.30 14.30
N ALA A 4 -6.50 -7.40 15.03
CA ALA A 4 -5.24 -8.16 15.03
C ALA A 4 -4.92 -8.78 13.66
N GLU A 5 -5.93 -9.30 12.94
CA GLU A 5 -5.75 -9.86 11.60
C GLU A 5 -5.33 -8.77 10.60
N ILE A 6 -5.94 -7.58 10.69
CA ILE A 6 -5.56 -6.43 9.84
C ILE A 6 -4.08 -6.10 10.06
N LEU A 7 -3.67 -5.92 11.32
CA LEU A 7 -2.27 -5.61 11.68
C LEU A 7 -1.30 -6.70 11.21
N HIS A 8 -1.70 -7.97 11.29
CA HIS A 8 -0.86 -9.07 10.82
C HIS A 8 -0.66 -9.01 9.30
N HIS A 9 -1.75 -8.87 8.53
CA HIS A 9 -1.66 -8.84 7.07
C HIS A 9 -0.92 -7.62 6.53
N THR A 10 -1.13 -6.44 7.12
CA THR A 10 -0.38 -5.24 6.75
C THR A 10 1.10 -5.39 7.08
N ALA A 11 1.44 -5.95 8.25
CA ALA A 11 2.83 -6.20 8.63
C ALA A 11 3.52 -7.20 7.68
N VAL A 12 2.84 -8.28 7.30
CA VAL A 12 3.35 -9.26 6.31
C VAL A 12 3.60 -8.59 4.96
N PHE A 13 2.62 -7.84 4.47
CA PHE A 13 2.73 -7.12 3.20
C PHE A 13 3.90 -6.11 3.21
N LEU A 14 4.03 -5.31 4.27
CA LEU A 14 5.12 -4.34 4.39
C LEU A 14 6.48 -5.03 4.51
N SER A 15 6.56 -6.17 5.19
CA SER A 15 7.79 -6.97 5.28
C SER A 15 8.21 -7.53 3.92
N GLU A 16 7.26 -7.95 3.08
CA GLU A 16 7.54 -8.40 1.72
C GLU A 16 8.02 -7.26 0.81
N ILE A 17 7.43 -6.07 0.93
CA ILE A 17 7.91 -4.89 0.21
C ILE A 17 9.35 -4.57 0.64
N LEU A 18 9.64 -4.61 1.94
CA LEU A 18 10.98 -4.31 2.45
C LEU A 18 12.02 -5.37 2.09
N SER A 19 11.62 -6.62 1.84
CA SER A 19 12.56 -7.67 1.40
C SER A 19 12.89 -7.59 -0.09
N GLN A 20 12.06 -6.93 -0.91
CA GLN A 20 12.22 -6.89 -2.37
C GLN A 20 12.54 -5.47 -2.88
N ALA A 21 13.81 -5.18 -3.13
CA ALA A 21 14.25 -3.86 -3.64
C ALA A 21 13.58 -3.49 -4.97
N GLU A 22 13.51 -4.43 -5.92
CA GLU A 22 12.85 -4.24 -7.20
C GLU A 22 11.38 -3.84 -7.05
N LEU A 23 10.67 -4.47 -6.11
CA LEU A 23 9.28 -4.14 -5.82
C LEU A 23 9.17 -2.70 -5.30
N ARG A 24 10.04 -2.28 -4.37
CA ARG A 24 10.06 -0.90 -3.87
C ARG A 24 10.29 0.12 -4.98
N HIS A 25 11.28 -0.11 -5.83
CA HIS A 25 11.59 0.78 -6.96
C HIS A 25 10.46 0.83 -8.01
N HIS A 26 9.83 -0.31 -8.30
CA HIS A 26 8.68 -0.37 -9.20
C HIS A 26 7.48 0.42 -8.66
N LEU A 27 7.19 0.26 -7.36
CA LEU A 27 6.13 1.00 -6.70
C LEU A 27 6.42 2.50 -6.66
N HIS A 28 7.65 2.89 -6.32
CA HIS A 28 8.12 4.27 -6.39
C HIS A 28 7.86 4.88 -7.77
N SER A 29 8.31 4.20 -8.84
CA SER A 29 8.08 4.65 -10.22
C SER A 29 6.60 4.77 -10.57
N THR A 30 5.77 3.83 -10.09
CA THR A 30 4.32 3.84 -10.30
C THR A 30 3.66 5.05 -9.63
N PHE A 31 4.05 5.40 -8.42
CA PHE A 31 3.56 6.59 -7.72
C PHE A 31 4.04 7.88 -8.38
N LEU A 32 5.31 7.97 -8.78
CA LEU A 32 5.86 9.16 -9.42
C LEU A 32 5.12 9.54 -10.69
N LYS A 33 4.67 8.56 -11.49
CA LYS A 33 3.88 8.80 -12.70
C LYS A 33 2.52 9.48 -12.44
N ARG A 34 2.01 9.40 -11.21
CA ARG A 34 0.71 9.93 -10.81
C ARG A 34 0.81 11.22 -9.97
N LEU A 35 2.02 11.65 -9.65
CA LEU A 35 2.25 12.80 -8.78
C LEU A 35 2.36 14.10 -9.57
N PRO A 36 1.85 15.22 -9.00
CA PRO A 36 2.20 16.54 -9.50
C PRO A 36 3.72 16.77 -9.47
N THR A 37 4.27 17.41 -10.50
CA THR A 37 5.71 17.66 -10.65
C THR A 37 6.35 18.33 -9.42
N ALA A 38 5.60 19.19 -8.72
CA ALA A 38 6.07 19.87 -7.51
C ALA A 38 6.40 18.90 -6.36
N LEU A 39 5.76 17.73 -6.31
CA LEU A 39 5.94 16.72 -5.25
C LEU A 39 6.95 15.63 -5.61
N VAL A 40 7.34 15.51 -6.89
CA VAL A 40 8.26 14.46 -7.35
C VAL A 40 9.62 14.56 -6.65
N LYS A 41 10.26 15.74 -6.67
CA LYS A 41 11.58 15.94 -6.05
C LYS A 41 11.59 15.67 -4.54
N PRO A 42 10.70 16.28 -3.72
CA PRO A 42 10.73 16.06 -2.28
C PRO A 42 10.42 14.60 -1.93
N LEU A 43 9.46 13.95 -2.59
CA LEU A 43 9.11 12.56 -2.28
C LEU A 43 10.16 11.56 -2.78
N THR A 44 10.86 11.86 -3.88
CA THR A 44 12.04 11.07 -4.33
C THR A 44 13.16 11.13 -3.28
N PHE A 45 13.43 12.31 -2.73
CA PHE A 45 14.45 12.47 -1.69
C PHE A 45 14.09 11.67 -0.42
N VAL A 46 12.82 11.70 0.00
CA VAL A 46 12.34 10.90 1.13
C VAL A 46 12.52 9.41 0.85
N PHE A 47 12.14 8.94 -0.34
CA PHE A 47 12.32 7.55 -0.73
C PHE A 47 13.78 7.12 -0.67
N GLN A 48 14.70 7.92 -1.20
CA GLN A 48 16.15 7.66 -1.10
C GLN A 48 16.65 7.62 0.34
N THR A 49 16.09 8.47 1.22
CA THR A 49 16.40 8.44 2.65
C THR A 49 15.96 7.14 3.30
N ILE A 50 14.79 6.61 2.90
CA ILE A 50 14.29 5.30 3.36
C ILE A 50 15.15 4.16 2.83
N GLU A 51 15.53 4.16 1.55
CA GLU A 51 16.42 3.14 0.97
C GLU A 51 17.80 3.11 1.67
N ASN A 52 18.35 4.28 2.00
CA ASN A 52 19.57 4.36 2.79
C ASN A 52 19.39 3.82 4.21
N ALA A 53 18.24 4.08 4.85
CA ALA A 53 17.91 3.55 6.16
C ALA A 53 17.73 2.03 6.15
N ILE A 54 17.25 1.45 5.06
CA ILE A 54 17.12 -0.01 4.87
C ILE A 54 18.51 -0.64 4.66
N SER A 55 19.39 0.03 3.93
CA SER A 55 20.70 -0.51 3.54
C SER A 55 21.79 -0.33 4.60
N THR A 56 21.63 0.63 5.52
CA THR A 56 22.65 0.90 6.55
C THR A 56 22.64 -0.16 7.65
N SER A 57 23.83 -0.63 8.04
CA SER A 57 24.02 -1.53 9.18
C SER A 57 24.04 -0.82 10.52
N SER A 58 24.14 0.51 10.54
CA SER A 58 24.23 1.31 11.77
C SER A 58 22.84 1.66 12.31
N PRO A 59 22.46 1.17 13.51
CA PRO A 59 21.13 1.43 14.08
C PRO A 59 20.87 2.92 14.35
N SER A 60 21.91 3.68 14.72
CA SER A 60 21.79 5.12 14.99
C SER A 60 21.50 5.91 13.71
N ILE A 61 22.22 5.62 12.62
CA ILE A 61 22.01 6.24 11.30
C ILE A 61 20.64 5.84 10.75
N ARG A 62 20.24 4.57 10.91
CA ARG A 62 18.91 4.09 10.54
C ARG A 62 17.83 4.89 11.26
N SER A 63 17.91 4.99 12.58
CA SER A 63 16.91 5.71 13.39
C SER A 63 16.84 7.20 13.02
N SER A 64 17.98 7.88 12.87
CA SER A 64 18.01 9.29 12.48
C SER A 64 17.44 9.52 11.08
N SER A 65 17.73 8.63 10.14
CA SER A 65 17.21 8.72 8.76
C SER A 65 15.70 8.51 8.72
N LEU A 66 15.18 7.52 9.47
CA LEU A 66 13.73 7.28 9.57
C LEU A 66 13.00 8.46 10.20
N ARG A 67 13.55 9.06 11.26
CA ARG A 67 12.98 10.26 11.90
C ARG A 67 12.98 11.47 10.96
N LEU A 68 14.03 11.64 10.16
CA LEU A 68 14.09 12.69 9.14
C LEU A 68 13.02 12.46 8.06
N ALA A 69 12.91 11.23 7.54
CA ALA A 69 11.91 10.86 6.56
C ALA A 69 10.48 11.11 7.08
N GLU A 70 10.18 10.68 8.31
CA GLU A 70 8.89 10.94 8.98
C GLU A 70 8.57 12.44 9.01
N LYS A 71 9.52 13.26 9.49
CA LYS A 71 9.32 14.72 9.59
C LYS A 71 9.05 15.35 8.23
N LEU A 72 9.77 14.93 7.19
CA LEU A 72 9.57 15.43 5.83
C LEU A 72 8.20 15.02 5.27
N LEU A 73 7.75 13.80 5.52
CA LEU A 73 6.44 13.31 5.08
C LEU A 73 5.30 14.08 5.76
N LEU A 74 5.40 14.30 7.07
CA LEU A 74 4.38 15.04 7.83
C LEU A 74 4.33 16.54 7.50
N SER A 75 5.41 17.09 6.94
CA SER A 75 5.47 18.50 6.52
C SER A 75 4.91 18.74 5.11
N ASN A 76 4.60 17.67 4.35
CA ASN A 76 4.08 17.76 2.99
C ASN A 76 2.56 17.51 2.97
N PRO A 77 1.84 17.99 1.93
CA PRO A 77 0.43 17.67 1.74
C PRO A 77 0.21 16.17 1.67
N SER A 78 -0.76 15.67 2.44
CA SER A 78 -1.10 14.26 2.50
C SER A 78 -1.56 13.78 1.12
N ASN A 79 -0.80 12.85 0.55
CA ASN A 79 -1.08 12.19 -0.72
C ASN A 79 -0.81 10.67 -0.59
N PRO A 80 -1.40 9.83 -1.45
CA PRO A 80 -1.28 8.38 -1.35
C PRO A 80 0.17 7.89 -1.32
N PHE A 81 1.09 8.57 -2.03
CA PHE A 81 2.49 8.19 -2.01
C PHE A 81 3.17 8.52 -0.68
N SER A 82 2.88 9.70 -0.11
CA SER A 82 3.37 10.04 1.22
C SER A 82 2.85 9.09 2.30
N SER A 83 1.57 8.69 2.25
CA SER A 83 0.99 7.71 3.18
C SER A 83 1.64 6.33 3.01
N PHE A 84 1.93 5.92 1.77
CA PHE A 84 2.69 4.70 1.50
C PHE A 84 4.10 4.75 2.10
N LEU A 85 4.88 5.81 1.84
CA LEU A 85 6.22 5.96 2.42
C LEU A 85 6.18 6.01 3.95
N LEU A 86 5.16 6.65 4.53
CA LEU A 86 4.97 6.74 5.97
C LEU A 86 4.70 5.36 6.58
N SER A 87 3.93 4.51 5.89
CA SER A 87 3.71 3.13 6.32
C SER A 87 5.00 2.32 6.43
N LEU A 88 5.95 2.51 5.49
CA LEU A 88 7.27 1.88 5.54
C LEU A 88 8.10 2.40 6.72
N VAL A 89 8.10 3.72 6.93
CA VAL A 89 8.82 4.35 8.06
C VAL A 89 8.31 3.83 9.39
N TYR A 90 6.98 3.75 9.56
CA TYR A 90 6.37 3.22 10.78
C TYR A 90 6.65 1.73 10.99
N HIS A 91 6.59 0.92 9.93
CA HIS A 91 6.93 -0.50 10.03
C HIS A 91 8.40 -0.71 10.42
N LEU A 92 9.31 0.02 9.78
CA LEU A 92 10.74 0.01 10.10
C LEU A 92 11.03 0.53 11.53
N SER A 93 10.11 1.32 12.10
CA SER A 93 10.19 1.87 13.46
C SER A 93 9.38 1.06 14.48
N HIS A 94 8.90 -0.14 14.13
CA HIS A 94 8.09 -1.02 15.00
C HIS A 94 6.75 -0.41 15.47
N ARG A 95 6.18 0.50 14.69
CA ARG A 95 4.87 1.16 14.94
C ARG A 95 3.78 0.54 14.06
N GLY A 96 3.44 -0.73 14.34
CA GLY A 96 2.56 -1.54 13.47
C GLY A 96 1.15 -0.97 13.25
N VAL A 97 0.56 -0.32 14.25
CA VAL A 97 -0.77 0.32 14.13
C VAL A 97 -0.71 1.49 13.17
N ASP A 98 0.23 2.41 13.38
CA ASP A 98 0.40 3.58 12.53
C ASP A 98 0.76 3.18 11.08
N ALA A 99 1.60 2.15 10.92
CA ALA A 99 1.95 1.59 9.63
C ALA A 99 0.71 1.08 8.88
N SER A 100 -0.15 0.36 9.60
CA SER A 100 -1.39 -0.20 9.04
C SER A 100 -2.37 0.88 8.64
N LEU A 101 -2.59 1.89 9.51
CA LEU A 101 -3.48 3.02 9.21
C LEU A 101 -2.99 3.81 8.00
N SER A 102 -1.68 4.10 7.94
CA SER A 102 -1.08 4.82 6.81
C SER A 102 -1.20 4.04 5.51
N LEU A 103 -1.09 2.71 5.54
CA LEU A 103 -1.26 1.85 4.37
C LEU A 103 -2.73 1.77 3.91
N LEU A 104 -3.66 1.66 4.86
CA LEU A 104 -5.10 1.63 4.54
C LEU A 104 -5.56 2.94 3.90
N ASP A 105 -5.03 4.09 4.34
CA ASP A 105 -5.28 5.40 3.73
C ASP A 105 -4.86 5.44 2.24
N VAL A 106 -3.80 4.71 1.85
CA VAL A 106 -3.42 4.57 0.43
C VAL A 106 -4.51 3.86 -0.36
N PHE A 107 -5.01 2.74 0.15
CA PHE A 107 -6.01 1.93 -0.55
C PHE A 107 -7.38 2.62 -0.60
N GLU A 108 -7.70 3.42 0.40
CA GLU A 108 -8.93 4.24 0.41
C GLU A 108 -8.88 5.33 -0.66
N ARG A 109 -7.75 6.05 -0.76
CA ARG A 109 -7.61 7.17 -1.70
C ARG A 109 -7.30 6.73 -3.13
N GLU A 110 -6.66 5.58 -3.30
CA GLU A 110 -6.27 5.02 -4.59
C GLU A 110 -6.68 3.55 -4.72
N PRO A 111 -7.99 3.28 -4.94
CA PRO A 111 -8.47 1.91 -5.12
C PRO A 111 -7.82 1.21 -6.32
N SER A 112 -7.43 1.97 -7.34
CA SER A 112 -6.74 1.47 -8.54
C SER A 112 -5.36 0.88 -8.24
N LEU A 113 -4.74 1.30 -7.14
CA LEU A 113 -3.47 0.74 -6.70
C LEU A 113 -3.70 -0.63 -6.08
N SER A 114 -4.81 -0.85 -5.36
CA SER A 114 -5.11 -2.16 -4.77
C SER A 114 -5.03 -3.28 -5.82
N SER A 115 -5.55 -3.12 -7.03
CA SER A 115 -5.46 -4.16 -8.08
C SER A 115 -4.02 -4.46 -8.54
N HIS A 116 -3.15 -3.45 -8.59
CA HIS A 116 -1.75 -3.58 -8.98
C HIS A 116 -0.86 -4.12 -7.85
N PHE A 117 -1.13 -3.71 -6.61
CA PHE A 117 -0.49 -4.25 -5.39
C PHE A 117 -0.99 -5.66 -5.04
N CYS A 118 -2.22 -6.03 -5.42
CA CYS A 118 -2.87 -7.30 -5.04
C CYS A 118 -2.52 -8.50 -5.89
N PHE A 119 -1.77 -8.37 -6.98
CA PHE A 119 -1.58 -9.48 -7.92
C PHE A 119 -0.78 -10.66 -7.34
N LYS A 120 -0.04 -10.47 -6.23
CA LYS A 120 0.59 -11.59 -5.49
C LYS A 120 0.01 -11.86 -4.10
N ASN A 121 -0.59 -10.88 -3.41
CA ASN A 121 -0.98 -11.04 -2.00
C ASN A 121 -2.39 -10.58 -1.62
N CYS A 122 -3.18 -9.98 -2.51
CA CYS A 122 -4.53 -9.56 -2.14
C CYS A 122 -5.70 -9.99 -3.03
N ILE A 123 -5.62 -11.23 -3.52
CA ILE A 123 -6.83 -12.08 -3.61
C ILE A 123 -7.61 -12.07 -2.27
N TRP A 124 -6.94 -11.83 -1.14
CA TRP A 124 -7.54 -11.71 0.18
C TRP A 124 -8.51 -10.52 0.36
N PHE A 125 -8.24 -9.34 -0.23
CA PHE A 125 -9.04 -8.14 0.01
C PHE A 125 -10.36 -8.12 -0.80
N ILE A 126 -10.39 -8.83 -1.93
CA ILE A 126 -11.59 -8.96 -2.79
C ILE A 126 -12.44 -10.18 -2.40
N SER A 127 -11.83 -11.30 -1.98
CA SER A 127 -12.58 -12.49 -1.53
C SER A 127 -13.37 -12.26 -0.23
N LEU A 128 -12.89 -11.43 0.69
CA LEU A 128 -13.56 -11.22 1.98
C LEU A 128 -14.84 -10.37 1.91
N ARG A 129 -15.00 -9.54 0.87
CA ARG A 129 -16.27 -8.84 0.62
C ARG A 129 -17.28 -9.73 -0.10
N SER A 130 -16.83 -10.78 -0.79
CA SER A 130 -17.67 -11.69 -1.57
C SER A 130 -18.18 -12.89 -0.76
N LEU A 131 -17.42 -13.38 0.23
CA LEU A 131 -17.76 -14.61 0.97
C LEU A 131 -18.56 -14.42 2.27
N ASN A 132 -18.72 -13.19 2.77
CA ASN A 132 -19.43 -12.94 4.05
C ASN A 132 -20.83 -12.32 3.89
N GLY A 133 -21.42 -12.44 2.70
CA GLY A 133 -22.76 -11.94 2.40
C GLY A 133 -23.71 -13.05 1.97
N THR A 134 -24.10 -13.95 2.89
CA THR A 134 -25.24 -14.82 2.62
C THR A 134 -26.54 -13.99 2.71
N THR A 135 -27.10 -13.73 1.54
CA THR A 135 -28.52 -13.45 1.26
C THR A 135 -29.18 -12.21 1.88
N ARG A 136 -29.04 -11.06 1.20
CA ARG A 136 -30.21 -10.32 0.69
C ARG A 136 -29.79 -9.45 -0.49
N ARG A 137 -30.26 -9.80 -1.68
CA ARG A 137 -30.12 -9.00 -2.89
C ARG A 137 -30.95 -7.73 -2.71
N ASP A 138 -30.33 -6.62 -2.33
CA ASP A 138 -30.93 -5.30 -2.51
C ASP A 138 -30.37 -4.72 -3.82
N PRO A 139 -31.19 -4.57 -4.88
CA PRO A 139 -30.73 -4.14 -6.20
C PRO A 139 -30.27 -2.67 -6.25
N ARG A 140 -30.15 -1.97 -5.12
CA ARG A 140 -29.77 -0.56 -5.05
C ARG A 140 -28.29 -0.28 -4.79
N PHE A 141 -27.45 -1.29 -4.60
CA PHE A 141 -26.00 -1.12 -4.38
C PHE A 141 -25.12 -1.22 -5.65
N PHE A 142 -25.73 -1.38 -6.83
CA PHE A 142 -25.04 -1.27 -8.11
C PHE A 142 -25.09 0.19 -8.57
N PRO A 143 -24.24 1.07 -8.02
CA PRO A 143 -23.26 1.68 -8.91
C PRO A 143 -22.00 2.14 -8.15
N LEU A 144 -20.90 1.38 -8.16
CA LEU A 144 -19.61 2.00 -7.83
C LEU A 144 -18.36 1.38 -8.43
N PHE A 145 -18.41 0.20 -9.06
CA PHE A 145 -17.23 -0.34 -9.74
C PHE A 145 -17.60 -1.15 -10.99
N PRO A 146 -17.85 -0.49 -12.15
CA PRO A 146 -18.14 -1.18 -13.42
C PRO A 146 -16.95 -2.00 -13.93
N SER A 147 -15.72 -1.63 -13.56
CA SER A 147 -14.49 -2.20 -14.13
C SER A 147 -14.06 -3.55 -13.52
N CYS A 148 -14.63 -3.96 -12.39
CA CYS A 148 -14.31 -5.25 -11.77
C CYS A 148 -15.22 -6.40 -12.26
N ALA A 149 -16.39 -6.10 -12.82
CA ALA A 149 -17.31 -7.13 -13.32
C ALA A 149 -16.76 -7.86 -14.55
N LEU A 150 -15.92 -7.17 -15.35
CA LEU A 150 -15.45 -7.70 -16.64
C LEU A 150 -14.31 -8.73 -16.49
N VAL A 151 -13.59 -8.73 -15.36
CA VAL A 151 -12.46 -9.64 -15.13
C VAL A 151 -12.93 -11.01 -14.62
N MET A 152 -14.07 -11.08 -13.94
CA MET A 152 -14.58 -12.35 -13.39
C MET A 152 -15.37 -13.20 -14.39
N THR A 153 -15.76 -12.68 -15.55
CA THR A 153 -16.42 -13.48 -16.60
C THR A 153 -15.44 -14.12 -17.58
N ALA A 154 -14.14 -13.82 -17.52
CA ALA A 154 -13.17 -14.24 -18.54
C ALA A 154 -12.45 -15.57 -18.24
N THR A 155 -12.59 -16.18 -17.06
CA THR A 155 -11.92 -17.45 -16.72
C THR A 155 -12.86 -18.65 -16.65
N LYS A 156 -13.95 -18.62 -17.42
CA LYS A 156 -14.82 -19.79 -17.62
C LYS A 156 -15.05 -20.03 -19.11
N ASN A 157 -13.97 -20.29 -19.84
CA ASN A 157 -14.03 -20.96 -21.14
C ASN A 157 -12.63 -21.43 -21.57
N GLN A 158 -12.11 -22.44 -20.88
CA GLN A 158 -11.19 -23.40 -21.49
C GLN A 158 -11.61 -24.80 -21.03
N SER A 159 -12.56 -25.35 -21.77
CA SER A 159 -12.84 -26.78 -21.83
C SER A 159 -13.42 -27.03 -23.20
N PHE A 160 -12.58 -27.49 -24.13
CA PHE A 160 -12.84 -28.55 -25.10
C PHE A 160 -11.50 -28.95 -25.72
#